data_AF-A0A525D3N9-F1
#
_entry.id   AF-A0A525D3N9-F1
#
_cell.length_a   1.000
_cell.length_b   1.000
_cell.length_c   1.000
_cell.angle_alpha   90.00
_cell.angle_beta   90.00
_cell.angle_gamma   90.00
#
_symmetry.space_group_name_H-M   'P 1'
#
loop_
_entity.id
_entity.type
_entity.pdbx_description
1 polymer ?
#
loop_
_entity_poly.entity_id
_entity_poly.type
_entity_poly.pdbx_seq_one_letter_code
_entity_poly.pdbx_strand_id
1 'polypeptide(L)' 'NRLRLTSRGTLRPCLLHNYERDILTPLREGATDQDLKQIIVETLEKKPAFHNLNNRSVKDIPISHMTSIGG' A
#
# COMPACT_ATOMS: atom_id res chain seq x y z
N ASN A 1 -7.49 -8.50 -6.55
CA ASN A 1 -6.98 -7.44 -5.66
C ASN A 1 -5.53 -7.15 -5.98
N ARG A 2 -5.14 -5.92 -6.34
CA ARG A 2 -3.74 -5.55 -6.62
C ARG A 2 -3.11 -4.89 -5.39
N LEU A 3 -1.90 -5.32 -5.03
CA LEU A 3 -1.02 -4.71 -4.04
C LEU A 3 0.25 -4.27 -4.78
N ARG A 4 0.73 -3.04 -4.56
CA ARG A 4 1.91 -2.51 -5.24
C ARG A 4 3.06 -2.37 -4.26
N LEU A 5 4.27 -2.70 -4.70
CA LEU A 5 5.52 -2.38 -4.01
C LEU A 5 6.08 -1.11 -4.62
N THR A 6 6.29 -0.08 -3.80
CA THR A 6 6.91 1.17 -4.24
C THR A 6 8.43 1.03 -4.29
N SER A 7 9.09 1.92 -5.05
CA SER A 7 10.56 2.01 -5.07
C SER A 7 11.18 2.38 -3.73
N ARG A 8 10.39 2.90 -2.78
CA ARG A 8 10.83 3.21 -1.41
C ARG A 8 10.83 1.99 -0.49
N GLY A 9 10.32 0.84 -0.95
CA GLY A 9 10.20 -0.36 -0.13
C GLY A 9 8.93 -0.41 0.71
N THR A 10 7.87 0.28 0.28
CA THR A 10 6.56 0.26 0.96
C THR A 10 5.50 -0.46 0.13
N LEU A 11 4.56 -1.11 0.80
CA LEU A 11 3.37 -1.72 0.21
C LEU A 11 2.23 -0.70 0.16
N ARG A 12 1.58 -0.60 -1.00
CA ARG A 12 0.47 0.29 -1.26
C ARG A 12 -0.75 -0.47 -1.81
N PRO A 13 -1.88 -0.53 -1.09
CA PRO A 13 -3.05 -1.33 -1.49
C PRO A 13 -3.95 -0.64 -2.52
N CYS A 14 -3.83 0.69 -2.68
CA CYS A 14 -4.59 1.46 -3.67
C CYS A 14 -3.82 2.69 -4.18
N LEU A 15 -4.06 3.05 -5.44
CA LEU A 15 -3.52 4.26 -6.07
C LEU A 15 -4.10 5.53 -5.45
N LEU A 16 -5.40 5.51 -5.14
CA LEU A 16 -6.18 6.64 -4.64
C LEU A 16 -6.07 6.86 -3.13
N HIS A 17 -5.27 6.06 -2.43
CA HIS A 17 -5.06 6.22 -1.01
C HIS A 17 -3.58 6.32 -0.71
N ASN A 18 -3.23 7.25 0.17
CA ASN A 18 -1.84 7.52 0.57
C ASN A 18 -1.34 6.59 1.69
N TYR A 19 -2.12 5.56 2.03
CA TYR A 19 -1.67 4.53 2.96
C TYR A 19 -0.58 3.68 2.33
N GLU A 20 0.59 3.70 2.96
CA GLU A 20 1.75 2.89 2.62
C GLU A 20 2.24 2.20 3.89
N ARG A 21 2.72 0.95 3.76
CA ARG A 21 3.29 0.20 4.88
C ARG A 21 4.70 -0.26 4.52
N ASP A 22 5.67 0.04 5.37
CA ASP A 22 7.05 -0.41 5.17
C ASP A 22 7.14 -1.94 5.23
N ILE A 23 7.77 -2.53 4.22
CA ILE A 23 8.12 -3.95 4.18
C ILE A 23 9.63 -4.15 4.06
N LEU A 24 10.39 -3.11 3.70
CA LEU A 24 11.82 -3.20 3.46
C LEU A 24 12.61 -3.34 4.77
N THR A 25 12.24 -2.58 5.80
CA THR A 25 12.87 -2.68 7.13
C THR A 25 12.75 -4.10 7.71
N PRO A 26 11.54 -4.69 7.85
CA PRO A 26 11.42 -6.05 8.38
C PRO A 26 12.14 -7.10 7.52
N LEU A 27 12.12 -6.96 6.18
CA LEU A 27 12.90 -7.83 5.30
C LEU A 27 14.41 -7.78 5.59
N ARG A 28 14.95 -6.57 5.84
CA ARG A 28 16.38 -6.38 6.13
C ARG A 28 16.76 -6.82 7.54
N GLU A 29 15.82 -6.80 8.47
CA GLU A 29 16.00 -7.29 9.84
C GLU A 29 15.89 -8.81 9.96
N GLY A 30 15.57 -9.51 8.86
CA GLY A 30 15.47 -10.97 8.85
C GLY A 30 14.12 -11.48 9.33
N ALA A 31 13.04 -10.71 9.13
CA ALA A 31 11.68 -11.13 9.43
C ALA A 31 11.34 -12.47 8.77
N THR A 32 10.57 -13.29 9.48
CA THR A 32 10.15 -14.59 8.97
C THR A 32 9.06 -14.45 7.91
N ASP A 33 8.85 -15.49 7.10
CA ASP A 33 7.74 -15.54 6.15
C ASP A 33 6.38 -15.32 6.83
N GLN A 34 6.24 -15.71 8.11
CA GLN A 34 5.01 -15.47 8.88
C GLN A 34 4.82 -13.99 9.19
N ASP A 35 5.89 -13.29 9.59
CA ASP A 35 5.85 -11.86 9.86
C ASP A 35 5.52 -11.07 8.59
N LEU A 36 6.16 -11.43 7.47
CA LEU A 36 5.90 -10.82 6.17
C LEU A 36 4.47 -11.07 5.70
N LYS A 37 3.96 -12.29 5.88
CA LYS A 37 2.57 -12.62 5.60
C LYS A 37 1.62 -11.75 6.41
N GLN A 38 1.88 -11.57 7.70
CA GLN A 38 1.05 -10.74 8.55
C GLN A 38 1.05 -9.27 8.09
N ILE A 39 2.22 -8.72 7.76
CA ILE A 39 2.34 -7.36 7.20
C ILE A 39 1.52 -7.20 5.92
N ILE A 40 1.55 -8.20 5.03
CA ILE A 40 0.78 -8.18 3.78
C ILE A 40 -0.73 -8.24 4.07
N VAL A 41 -1.17 -9.13 4.95
CA VAL A 41 -2.60 -9.27 5.33
C VAL A 41 -3.12 -7.99 5.96
N GLU A 42 -2.41 -7.42 6.93
CA GLU A 42 -2.78 -6.14 7.57
C GLU A 42 -2.84 -4.99 6.56
N THR A 43 -1.94 -4.99 5.56
CA THR A 43 -1.96 -3.98 4.49
C THR A 43 -3.19 -4.13 3.59
N LEU A 44 -3.62 -5.36 3.34
CA LEU A 44 -4.82 -5.66 2.56
C LEU A 44 -6.11 -5.36 3.34
N GLU A 45 -6.14 -5.57 4.65
CA GLU A 45 -7.30 -5.25 5.50
C GLU A 45 -7.57 -3.74 5.58
N LYS A 46 -6.53 -2.91 5.52
CA LYS A 46 -6.69 -1.45 5.43
C LYS A 46 -7.12 -0.96 4.04
N LYS A 47 -7.39 -1.88 3.10
CA LYS A 47 -8.01 -1.52 1.84
C LYS A 47 -9.48 -1.16 2.08
N PRO A 48 -9.91 0.09 1.80
CA PRO A 48 -11.33 0.42 1.89
C PRO A 48 -12.12 -0.47 0.93
N ALA A 49 -13.22 -1.06 1.43
CA ALA A 49 -14.05 -2.01 0.69
C ALA A 49 -14.60 -1.42 -0.63
N PHE A 50 -14.79 -0.10 -0.67
CA PHE A 50 -15.24 0.64 -1.85
C PHE A 50 -14.56 2.01 -1.90
N HIS A 51 -14.03 2.38 -3.07
CA HIS A 51 -13.78 3.79 -3.38
C HIS A 51 -15.03 4.33 -4.06
N ASN A 52 -15.74 5.24 -3.39
CA ASN A 52 -16.80 6.00 -4.02
C ASN A 52 -16.13 7.00 -4.98
N LEU A 53 -16.00 6.64 -6.26
CA LEU A 53 -15.41 7.50 -7.30
C LEU A 53 -16.11 8.87 -7.41
N ASN A 54 -17.35 8.97 -6.90
CA ASN A 54 -18.17 10.17 -6.90
C ASN A 54 -17.98 11.10 -5.68
N ASN A 55 -17.32 10.65 -4.60
CA ASN A 55 -17.17 11.47 -3.40
C ASN A 55 -15.68 11.68 -3.09
N ARG A 56 -15.04 12.55 -3.86
CA ARG A 56 -13.62 12.92 -3.68
C ARG A 56 -13.47 13.73 -2.40
N SER A 57 -12.99 13.10 -1.32
CA SER A 57 -12.49 13.84 -0.16
C SER A 57 -11.04 14.23 -0.41
N VAL A 58 -10.55 15.31 0.21
CA VAL A 58 -9.16 15.81 0.04
C VAL A 58 -8.11 14.72 0.39
N LYS A 59 -8.49 13.72 1.20
CA LYS A 59 -7.67 12.55 1.56
C LYS A 59 -7.49 11.52 0.43
N ASP A 60 -8.31 11.58 -0.61
CA ASP A 60 -8.29 10.65 -1.75
C ASP A 60 -7.47 11.17 -2.95
N ILE A 61 -6.89 12.36 -2.80
CA ILE A 61 -5.96 12.91 -3.79
C ILE A 61 -4.62 12.19 -3.60
N PRO A 62 -4.14 11.42 -4.60
CA PRO A 62 -2.85 10.75 -4.51
C PRO A 62 -1.74 11.79 -4.44
N ILE A 63 -0.87 11.70 -3.45
CA ILE A 63 0.31 12.59 -3.33
C ILE A 63 1.37 12.25 -4.40
N SER A 64 1.27 11.08 -5.05
CA SER A 64 2.23 10.57 -6.03
C SER A 64 1.56 10.20 -7.35
N HIS A 65 2.15 10.62 -8.47
CA HIS A 65 1.73 10.23 -9.81
C HIS A 65 1.93 8.72 -10.04
N MET A 66 1.00 8.08 -10.76
CA MET A 66 1.02 6.62 -11.01
C MET A 66 2.30 6.11 -11.71
N THR A 67 3.07 7.00 -12.34
CA THR A 67 4.37 6.70 -12.96
C THR A 67 5.45 6.31 -11.96
N SER A 68 5.33 6.69 -10.68
CA SER A 68 6.36 6.42 -9.67
C SER A 68 6.20 5.10 -8.92
N ILE A 69 5.16 4.32 -9.24
CA ILE A 69 4.79 3.10 -8.48
C ILE A 69 4.54 1.87 -9.37
N GLY A 70 5.00 1.92 -10.62
CA GLY A 70 4.79 0.86 -11.61
C GLY A 70 3.32 0.80 -12.06
N GLY A 71 3.06 1.17 -13.32
CA GLY A 71 1.72 1.17 -13.92
C GLY A 71 0.95 -0.13 -13.67
#